data_AF-A0A6N9BUR7-F1
#
_entry.id   AF-A0A6N9BUR7-F1
#
_cell.length_a   1.000
_cell.length_b   1.000
_cell.length_c   1.000
_cell.angle_alpha   90.00
_cell.angle_beta   90.00
_cell.angle_gamma   90.00
#
_symmetry.space_group_name_H-M   'P 1'
#
loop_
_entity.id
_entity.type
_entity.pdbx_description
1 polymer ?
#
loop_
_entity_poly.entity_id
_entity_poly.type
_entity_poly.pdbx_seq_one_letter_code
_entity_poly.pdbx_strand_id
1 'polypeptide(L)'
;YTLRTAKRDHASRSQEIAIRDLAWLSPSAYRSLWSFIGRHDLVGSVRWDNAPSDDPAVEYFMEPRMLHTRDYEGFWLRVVDAPAALAGRGWDADGELSLAISWLRLAWSRLAVRSV
;
A
#
# COMPACT_ATOMS: atom_id res chain seq x y z
N TYR A 1 -10.67 -10.58 -6.87
CA TYR A 1 -10.66 -10.67 -5.40
C TYR A 1 -11.55 -9.56 -4.87
N THR A 2 -12.24 -9.66 -3.73
CA THR A 2 -13.28 -8.63 -3.40
C THR A 2 -13.05 -8.05 -2.01
N LEU A 3 -12.90 -6.73 -1.90
CA LEU A 3 -12.75 -6.01 -0.62
C LEU A 3 -14.10 -5.59 0.01
N ARG A 4 -15.17 -6.36 -0.20
CA ARG A 4 -16.48 -6.07 0.39
C ARG A 4 -17.17 -7.34 0.90
N THR A 5 -17.29 -7.42 2.21
CA THR A 5 -18.00 -8.48 2.96
C THR A 5 -19.52 -8.49 2.75
N ALA A 6 -20.12 -7.46 2.13
CA ALA A 6 -21.59 -7.36 2.03
C ALA A 6 -22.05 -7.11 0.60
N LYS A 7 -22.22 -8.21 -0.15
CA LYS A 7 -23.30 -8.54 -1.12
C LYS A 7 -22.73 -9.54 -2.14
N ARG A 8 -23.07 -10.83 -1.99
CA ARG A 8 -22.67 -11.88 -2.95
C ARG A 8 -23.88 -12.72 -3.35
N ASP A 9 -24.36 -12.49 -4.56
CA ASP A 9 -25.29 -13.38 -5.28
C ASP A 9 -24.50 -14.26 -6.26
N HIS A 10 -23.43 -14.92 -5.79
CA HIS A 10 -22.80 -16.02 -6.52
C HIS A 10 -22.77 -17.25 -5.61
N ALA A 11 -23.60 -18.24 -5.95
CA ALA A 11 -23.95 -19.38 -5.12
C ALA A 11 -22.88 -20.48 -4.99
N SER A 12 -21.63 -20.30 -5.43
CA SER A 12 -20.75 -21.46 -5.62
C SER A 12 -19.89 -21.86 -4.41
N ARG A 13 -19.27 -20.95 -3.64
CA ARG A 13 -18.40 -21.31 -2.49
C ARG A 13 -18.24 -20.18 -1.45
N SER A 14 -18.24 -20.53 -0.17
CA SER A 14 -18.11 -19.58 0.97
C SER A 14 -16.69 -19.36 1.50
N GLN A 15 -15.71 -20.17 1.09
CA GLN A 15 -14.35 -20.09 1.60
C GLN A 15 -13.58 -18.90 1.03
N GLU A 16 -12.76 -18.28 1.85
CA GLU A 16 -11.92 -17.12 1.52
C GLU A 16 -10.45 -17.38 1.86
N ILE A 17 -9.54 -16.96 0.98
CA ILE A 17 -8.13 -16.79 1.30
C ILE A 17 -7.89 -15.34 1.72
N ALA A 18 -7.41 -15.13 2.95
CA ALA A 18 -6.94 -13.84 3.43
C ALA A 18 -5.41 -13.75 3.33
N ILE A 19 -4.93 -12.92 2.41
CA ILE A 19 -3.50 -12.61 2.25
C ILE A 19 -3.09 -11.66 3.38
N ARG A 20 -2.13 -12.11 4.20
CA ARG A 20 -1.54 -11.29 5.27
C ARG A 20 -0.39 -10.43 4.77
N ASP A 21 0.45 -11.01 3.93
CA ASP A 21 1.58 -10.34 3.30
C ASP A 21 1.87 -11.02 1.96
N LEU A 22 2.30 -10.24 0.97
CA LEU A 22 2.62 -10.72 -0.38
C LEU A 22 3.75 -9.86 -0.96
N ALA A 23 4.95 -10.41 -0.98
CA ALA A 23 6.12 -9.77 -1.56
C ALA A 23 6.56 -10.49 -2.84
N TRP A 24 7.05 -9.72 -3.81
CA TRP A 24 7.54 -10.22 -5.08
C TRP A 24 8.73 -9.39 -5.57
N LEU A 25 9.70 -10.04 -6.22
CA LEU A 25 10.93 -9.40 -6.72
C LEU A 25 10.94 -9.21 -8.24
N SER A 26 9.99 -9.82 -8.94
CA SER A 26 9.85 -9.70 -10.38
C SER A 26 8.40 -9.87 -10.83
N PRO A 27 8.03 -9.36 -12.02
CA PRO A 27 6.69 -9.57 -12.57
C PRO A 27 6.33 -11.05 -12.78
N SER A 28 7.32 -11.92 -13.07
CA SER A 28 7.08 -13.36 -13.19
C SER A 28 6.78 -14.02 -11.84
N ALA A 29 7.41 -13.56 -10.76
CA ALA A 29 7.13 -14.02 -9.40
C ALA A 29 5.69 -13.63 -9.00
N TYR A 30 5.30 -12.38 -9.27
CA TYR A 30 3.94 -11.89 -9.03
C TYR A 30 2.88 -12.77 -9.71
N ARG A 31 3.03 -13.02 -11.02
CA ARG A 31 2.11 -13.89 -11.78
C ARG A 31 2.07 -15.33 -11.25
N SER A 32 3.22 -15.86 -10.84
CA SER A 32 3.32 -17.22 -10.30
C SER A 32 2.62 -17.34 -8.95
N LEU A 33 2.76 -16.34 -8.07
CA LEU A 33 2.07 -16.29 -6.78
C LEU A 33 0.54 -16.23 -6.97
N TRP A 34 0.05 -15.37 -7.86
CA TRP A 34 -1.38 -15.32 -8.18
C TRP A 34 -1.89 -16.60 -8.82
N SER A 35 -1.10 -17.23 -9.70
CA SER A 35 -1.44 -18.53 -10.27
C SER A 35 -1.51 -19.63 -9.21
N PHE A 36 -0.61 -19.60 -8.22
CA PHE A 36 -0.64 -20.51 -7.08
C PHE A 36 -1.89 -20.30 -6.22
N ILE A 37 -2.22 -19.05 -5.88
CA ILE A 37 -3.44 -18.71 -5.12
C ILE A 37 -4.68 -19.17 -5.90
N GLY A 38 -4.76 -18.90 -7.19
CA GLY A 38 -5.89 -19.26 -8.06
C GLY A 38 -6.09 -20.76 -8.28
N ARG A 39 -5.10 -21.60 -7.94
CA ARG A 39 -5.21 -23.07 -8.00
C ARG A 39 -5.87 -23.69 -6.76
N HIS A 40 -6.19 -22.91 -5.73
CA HIS A 40 -6.83 -23.44 -4.53
C HIS A 40 -8.31 -23.72 -4.79
N ASP A 41 -8.66 -25.01 -4.78
CA ASP A 41 -10.05 -25.45 -4.90
C ASP A 41 -10.90 -24.96 -3.73
N LEU A 42 -12.22 -24.87 -3.96
CA LEU A 42 -13.23 -24.47 -2.98
C LEU A 42 -13.17 -23.00 -2.53
N VAL A 43 -12.17 -22.23 -2.95
CA VAL A 43 -12.04 -20.81 -2.61
C VAL A 43 -12.92 -19.95 -3.53
N GLY A 44 -13.88 -19.24 -2.94
CA GLY A 44 -14.77 -18.31 -3.67
C GLY A 44 -14.26 -16.87 -3.66
N SER A 45 -13.29 -16.54 -2.82
CA SER A 45 -12.73 -15.20 -2.70
C SER A 45 -11.29 -15.19 -2.23
N VAL A 46 -10.56 -14.17 -2.67
CA VAL A 46 -9.29 -13.77 -2.07
C VAL A 46 -9.51 -12.35 -1.52
N ARG A 47 -8.89 -12.05 -0.39
CA ARG A 47 -8.89 -10.73 0.25
C ARG A 47 -7.47 -10.35 0.62
N TRP A 48 -7.06 -9.15 0.23
CA TRP A 48 -5.75 -8.58 0.55
C TRP A 48 -5.94 -7.12 0.93
N ASP A 49 -5.92 -6.83 2.23
CA ASP A 49 -6.31 -5.50 2.73
C ASP A 49 -5.22 -4.45 2.53
N ASN A 50 -3.95 -4.86 2.53
CA ASN A 50 -2.79 -3.99 2.45
C ASN A 50 -2.09 -4.09 1.09
N ALA A 51 -2.88 -4.25 0.01
CA ALA A 51 -2.33 -4.19 -1.33
C ALA A 51 -1.76 -2.78 -1.60
N PRO A 52 -0.58 -2.66 -2.25
CA PRO A 52 -0.06 -1.36 -2.67
C PRO A 52 -1.03 -0.65 -3.61
N SER A 53 -1.06 0.69 -3.56
CA SER A 53 -1.91 1.49 -4.46
C SER A 53 -1.49 1.36 -5.94
N ASP A 54 -0.21 1.05 -6.16
CA ASP A 54 0.41 0.78 -7.45
C ASP A 54 0.50 -0.73 -7.77
N ASP A 55 -0.32 -1.56 -7.13
CA ASP A 55 -0.34 -3.00 -7.40
C ASP A 55 -0.72 -3.28 -8.87
N PRO A 56 0.03 -4.15 -9.58
CA PRO A 56 -0.18 -4.35 -11.00
C PRO A 56 -1.35 -5.28 -11.34
N ALA A 57 -2.18 -5.70 -10.37
CA ALA A 57 -3.32 -6.61 -10.62
C ALA A 57 -4.27 -6.08 -11.70
N VAL A 58 -4.47 -4.76 -11.77
CA VAL A 58 -5.35 -4.11 -12.74
C VAL A 58 -4.92 -4.41 -14.18
N GLU A 59 -3.62 -4.54 -14.42
CA GLU A 59 -3.05 -4.81 -15.75
C GLU A 59 -2.97 -6.31 -16.06
N TYR A 60 -2.79 -7.14 -15.04
CA TYR A 60 -2.60 -8.59 -15.22
C TYR A 60 -3.89 -9.40 -15.25
N PHE A 61 -4.98 -8.90 -14.66
CA PHE A 61 -6.20 -9.67 -14.51
C PHE A 61 -7.13 -9.43 -15.70
N MET A 62 -7.69 -10.51 -16.25
CA MET A 62 -8.59 -10.44 -17.41
C MET A 62 -9.86 -9.60 -17.15
N GLU A 63 -10.34 -9.55 -15.90
CA GLU A 63 -11.50 -8.77 -15.51
C GLU A 63 -11.17 -7.90 -14.28
N PRO A 64 -10.60 -6.69 -14.50
CA PRO A 64 -10.20 -5.78 -13.41
C PRO A 64 -11.38 -5.27 -12.56
N ARG A 65 -12.61 -5.31 -13.07
CA ARG A 65 -13.79 -4.86 -12.30
C ARG A 65 -14.07 -5.78 -11.10
N MET A 66 -13.56 -7.02 -11.15
CA MET A 66 -13.70 -8.02 -10.09
C MET A 66 -12.65 -7.90 -8.99
N LEU A 67 -11.82 -6.84 -8.99
CA LEU A 67 -10.84 -6.54 -7.93
C LEU A 67 -11.47 -5.77 -6.75
N HIS A 68 -12.54 -5.00 -7.02
CA HIS A 68 -13.23 -4.17 -6.02
C HIS A 68 -12.27 -3.42 -5.07
N THR A 69 -11.24 -2.80 -5.64
CA THR A 69 -10.22 -2.06 -4.89
C THR A 69 -10.84 -0.91 -4.11
N ARG A 70 -10.26 -0.61 -2.95
CA ARG A 70 -10.67 0.47 -2.05
C ARG A 70 -9.42 1.04 -1.41
N ASP A 71 -9.29 2.34 -1.52
CA ASP A 71 -8.20 3.06 -0.90
C ASP A 71 -8.54 3.34 0.56
N TYR A 72 -7.53 3.17 1.41
CA TYR A 72 -7.56 3.49 2.81
C TYR A 72 -6.34 4.36 3.14
N GLU A 73 -6.40 5.00 4.30
CA GLU A 73 -5.24 5.71 4.84
C GLU A 73 -4.10 4.71 5.08
N GLY A 74 -2.92 4.98 4.52
CA GLY A 74 -1.75 4.11 4.68
C GLY A 74 -1.06 4.36 6.02
N PHE A 75 -0.13 5.30 6.03
CA PHE A 75 0.64 5.65 7.23
C PHE A 75 0.58 7.15 7.52
N TRP A 76 0.61 7.47 8.80
CA TRP A 76 0.74 8.84 9.31
C TRP A 76 2.17 9.03 9.81
N LEU A 77 2.92 9.93 9.18
CA LEU A 77 4.30 10.24 9.55
C LEU A 77 4.41 11.61 10.20
N ARG A 78 5.27 11.71 11.20
CA ARG A 78 5.71 12.99 11.77
C ARG A 78 7.21 13.13 11.53
N VAL A 79 7.57 14.13 10.72
CA VAL A 79 8.97 14.48 10.51
C VAL A 79 9.48 15.17 11.77
N VAL A 80 10.45 14.54 12.43
CA VAL A 80 11.07 15.06 13.68
C VAL A 80 12.24 15.97 13.36
N ASP A 81 13.08 15.56 12.40
CA ASP A 81 14.22 16.31 11.89
C ASP A 81 14.07 16.44 10.36
N ALA A 82 13.59 17.60 9.91
CA ALA A 82 13.33 17.82 8.49
C ALA A 82 14.62 17.92 7.65
N PRO A 83 15.67 18.66 8.06
CA PRO A 83 16.94 18.65 7.34
C PRO A 83 17.52 17.24 7.16
N ALA A 84 17.59 16.43 8.22
CA ALA A 84 18.12 15.07 8.12
C ALA A 84 17.25 14.17 7.24
N ALA A 85 15.92 14.26 7.36
CA ALA A 85 14.99 13.46 6.57
C ALA A 85 15.06 13.80 5.06
N LEU A 86 15.18 15.09 4.72
CA LEU A 86 15.28 15.54 3.32
C LEU A 86 16.64 15.23 2.71
N ALA A 87 17.72 15.31 3.49
CA ALA A 87 19.07 14.98 3.02
C ALA A 87 19.28 13.46 2.81
N GLY A 88 18.63 12.61 3.61
CA GLY A 88 18.69 11.16 3.47
C GLY A 88 17.81 10.60 2.34
N ARG A 89 16.96 11.43 1.73
CA ARG A 89 16.06 11.03 0.66
C ARG A 89 16.78 11.07 -0.69
N GLY A 90 16.62 10.03 -1.51
CA GLY A 90 17.02 10.07 -2.92
C GLY A 90 16.08 10.97 -3.74
N TRP A 91 16.66 11.76 -4.65
CA TRP A 91 15.93 12.64 -5.56
C TRP A 91 16.15 12.19 -7.00
N ASP A 92 15.13 12.35 -7.85
CA ASP A 92 15.15 11.84 -9.23
C ASP A 92 16.08 12.64 -10.16
N ALA A 93 16.41 13.88 -9.79
CA ALA A 93 17.26 14.78 -10.56
C ALA A 93 17.99 15.77 -9.66
N ASP A 94 19.11 16.29 -10.16
CA ASP A 94 19.84 17.38 -9.53
C ASP A 94 19.09 18.71 -9.65
N GLY A 95 19.15 19.55 -8.62
CA GLY A 95 18.51 20.85 -8.60
C GLY A 95 18.55 21.53 -7.24
N GLU A 96 17.97 22.73 -7.16
CA GLU A 96 17.86 23.49 -5.93
C GLU A 96 16.39 23.81 -5.62
N LEU A 97 15.99 23.61 -4.36
CA LEU A 97 14.65 23.89 -3.87
C LEU A 97 14.74 24.50 -2.47
N SER A 98 14.13 25.68 -2.28
CA SER A 98 13.99 26.32 -0.97
C SER A 98 12.60 26.07 -0.40
N LEU A 99 12.53 25.53 0.83
CA LEU A 99 11.29 25.21 1.53
C LEU A 99 11.22 25.93 2.88
N ALA A 100 10.17 26.73 3.08
CA ALA A 100 9.82 27.25 4.40
C ALA A 100 8.90 26.24 5.10
N ILE A 101 9.33 25.72 6.26
CA ILE A 101 8.57 24.73 7.02
C ILE A 101 8.05 25.36 8.30
N SER A 102 6.73 25.45 8.44
CA SER A 102 6.06 25.90 9.66
C SER A 102 5.34 24.75 10.33
N TRP A 103 5.49 24.62 11.65
CA TRP A 103 4.78 23.61 12.43
C TRP A 103 3.80 24.30 13.39
N LEU A 104 2.57 23.82 13.48
CA LEU A 104 1.68 24.22 14.57
C LEU A 104 2.26 23.68 15.87
N ARG A 105 2.62 24.57 16.80
CA ARG A 105 3.15 24.21 18.12
C ARG A 105 2.06 23.53 18.96
N LEU A 106 1.99 22.20 18.90
CA LEU A 106 1.29 21.40 19.92
C LEU A 106 2.19 21.30 21.15
N ALA A 107 1.63 21.58 22.34
CA ALA A 107 2.33 21.96 23.58
C ALA A 107 3.34 20.96 24.19
N TRP A 108 3.62 19.83 23.55
CA TRP A 108 4.44 18.76 24.12
C TRP A 108 5.88 18.70 23.61
N SER A 109 6.27 19.51 22.62
CA SER A 109 7.67 19.59 22.17
C SER A 109 8.36 20.84 22.71
N ARG A 110 8.89 20.77 23.95
CA ARG A 110 9.99 21.62 24.37
C ARG A 110 11.31 20.92 24.02
N LEU A 111 11.78 21.11 22.79
CA LEU A 111 13.21 21.03 22.50
C LEU A 111 13.60 22.32 21.79
N ALA A 112 14.36 23.16 22.49
CA ALA A 112 15.07 24.26 21.88
C ALA A 112 16.41 23.69 21.39
N VAL A 113 16.56 23.55 20.08
CA VAL A 113 17.89 23.39 19.48
C VAL A 113 18.37 24.78 19.11
N ARG A 114 19.40 25.28 19.81
CA ARG A 114 20.21 26.41 19.36
C ARG A 114 21.35 25.82 18.53
N SER A 115 21.54 26.28 17.30
CA SER A 115 22.82 26.16 16.61
C SER A 115 23.56 27.50 16.64
N VAL A 116 24.87 27.41 16.78
CA VAL A 116 25.88 28.48 16.72
C VAL A 116 25.99 29.02 15.31
#